data_AF-A0A970BI09-F1
#
_entry.id   AF-A0A970BI09-F1
#
_cell.length_a   1.000
_cell.length_b   1.000
_cell.length_c   1.000
_cell.angle_alpha   90.00
_cell.angle_beta   90.00
_cell.angle_gamma   90.00
#
_symmetry.space_group_name_H-M   'P 1'
#
loop_
_entity.id
_entity.type
_entity.pdbx_description
1 polymer ?
#
loop_
_entity_poly.entity_id
_entity_poly.type
_entity_poly.pdbx_seq_one_letter_code
_entity_poly.pdbx_strand_id
1 'polypeptide(L)'
;MKERNLITSWLEQNGDPEIERYIETNLAITEKVRLAIERKGWKTKDLATAMGKSPSEVSKWLSGMHNFTLRNIVKMEVALGIHIDGLENTPANDSLCAKTLSASIRAKSGG
;
A
#
# COMPACT_ATOMS: atom_id res chain seq x y z
N MET A 1 31.03 -19.56 7.68
CA MET A 1 30.74 -18.18 8.13
C MET A 1 30.69 -17.31 6.90
N LYS A 2 29.56 -16.63 6.62
CA LYS A 2 29.49 -15.65 5.54
C LYS A 2 30.27 -14.41 6.00
N GLU A 3 31.25 -14.00 5.21
CA GLU A 3 31.99 -12.76 5.41
C GLU A 3 30.97 -11.61 5.39
N ARG A 4 30.78 -10.97 6.55
CA ARG A 4 29.89 -9.80 6.63
C ARG A 4 30.61 -8.67 5.90
N ASN A 5 30.09 -8.27 4.75
CA ASN A 5 30.57 -7.10 4.03
C ASN A 5 30.51 -5.89 4.99
N LEU A 6 31.60 -5.11 5.07
CA LEU A 6 31.72 -3.93 5.93
C LEU A 6 30.56 -2.95 5.73
N ILE A 7 30.05 -2.88 4.49
CA ILE A 7 28.89 -2.08 4.11
C ILE A 7 27.61 -2.54 4.85
N THR A 8 27.36 -3.85 4.92
CA THR A 8 26.17 -4.40 5.60
C THR A 8 26.19 -4.08 7.09
N SER A 9 27.34 -4.25 7.75
CA SER A 9 27.47 -3.99 9.19
C SER A 9 27.31 -2.50 9.53
N TRP A 10 27.72 -1.61 8.63
CA TRP A 10 27.55 -0.16 8.81
C TRP A 10 26.08 0.28 8.65
N LEU A 11 25.36 -0.29 7.66
CA LEU A 11 23.93 -0.04 7.45
C LEU A 11 23.08 -0.54 8.63
N GLU A 12 23.42 -1.68 9.23
CA GLU A 12 22.71 -2.20 10.40
C GLU A 12 22.88 -1.31 11.65
N GLN A 13 24.02 -0.62 11.78
CA GLN A 13 24.33 0.22 12.96
C GLN A 13 23.93 1.69 12.78
N ASN A 14 23.85 2.18 11.55
CA ASN A 14 23.59 3.59 11.22
C ASN A 14 22.34 3.78 10.35
N GLY A 15 21.62 2.70 10.07
CA GLY A 15 20.36 2.73 9.34
C GLY A 15 19.35 3.56 10.10
N ASP A 16 18.67 4.45 9.38
CA ASP A 16 17.57 5.20 9.94
C ASP A 16 16.33 4.31 10.01
N PRO A 17 15.82 3.97 11.21
CA PRO A 17 14.64 3.10 11.35
C PRO A 17 13.40 3.71 10.69
N GLU A 18 13.33 5.03 10.52
CA GLU A 18 12.26 5.69 9.77
C GLU A 18 12.34 5.34 8.28
N ILE A 19 13.54 5.35 7.70
CA ILE A 19 13.75 5.01 6.28
C ILE A 19 13.43 3.55 6.02
N GLU A 20 13.88 2.65 6.89
CA GLU A 20 13.58 1.22 6.78
C GLU A 20 12.07 0.98 6.84
N ARG A 21 11.41 1.53 7.87
CA ARG A 21 9.95 1.40 8.01
C ARG A 21 9.19 2.02 6.85
N TYR A 22 9.67 3.12 6.30
CA TYR A 22 9.09 3.76 5.13
C TYR A 22 9.16 2.85 3.89
N ILE A 23 10.30 2.21 3.64
CA ILE A 23 10.48 1.27 2.51
C ILE A 23 9.57 0.05 2.70
N GLU A 24 9.56 -0.54 3.90
CA GLU A 24 8.68 -1.68 4.23
C GLU A 24 7.21 -1.34 3.97
N THR A 25 6.78 -0.15 4.43
CA THR A 25 5.40 0.31 4.28
C THR A 25 5.04 0.49 2.80
N ASN A 26 5.92 1.09 2.00
CA ASN A 26 5.70 1.26 0.56
C ASN A 26 5.62 -0.08 -0.19
N LEU A 27 6.46 -1.05 0.18
CA LEU A 27 6.41 -2.40 -0.39
C LEU A 27 5.12 -3.13 -0.03
N ALA A 28 4.68 -3.04 1.23
CA ALA A 28 3.43 -3.65 1.68
C ALA A 28 2.20 -3.08 0.94
N ILE A 29 2.14 -1.75 0.78
CA ILE A 29 1.11 -1.08 -0.02
C ILE A 29 1.12 -1.59 -1.47
N THR A 30 2.31 -1.63 -2.06
CA THR A 30 2.50 -2.08 -3.45
C THR A 30 1.99 -3.51 -3.65
N GLU A 31 2.33 -4.43 -2.74
CA GLU A 31 1.91 -5.82 -2.86
C GLU A 31 0.39 -5.97 -2.67
N LYS A 32 -0.22 -5.26 -1.71
CA LYS A 32 -1.68 -5.23 -1.56
C LYS A 32 -2.38 -4.80 -2.85
N VAL A 33 -1.87 -3.76 -3.51
CA VAL A 33 -2.39 -3.27 -4.80
C VAL A 33 -2.19 -4.34 -5.88
N ARG A 34 -1.00 -4.94 -5.97
CA ARG A 34 -0.66 -5.97 -6.96
C ARG A 34 -1.61 -7.17 -6.87
N LEU A 35 -1.82 -7.69 -5.66
CA LEU A 35 -2.74 -8.81 -5.40
C LEU A 35 -4.18 -8.43 -5.73
N ALA A 36 -4.60 -7.20 -5.45
CA ALA A 36 -5.96 -6.75 -5.79
C ALA A 36 -6.18 -6.62 -7.30
N ILE A 37 -5.18 -6.15 -8.06
CA ILE A 37 -5.19 -6.14 -9.52
C ILE A 37 -5.33 -7.58 -10.05
N GLU A 38 -4.52 -8.51 -9.53
CA GLU A 38 -4.56 -9.92 -9.94
C GLU A 38 -5.90 -10.59 -9.64
N ARG A 39 -6.47 -10.36 -8.44
CA ARG A 39 -7.79 -10.89 -8.06
C ARG A 39 -8.92 -10.40 -8.98
N LYS A 40 -8.79 -9.20 -9.55
CA LYS A 40 -9.73 -8.68 -10.54
C LYS A 40 -9.47 -9.17 -11.97
N GLY A 41 -8.36 -9.88 -12.20
CA GLY A 41 -7.88 -10.22 -13.56
C GLY A 41 -7.45 -8.99 -14.36
N TRP A 42 -7.13 -7.88 -13.68
CA TRP A 42 -6.69 -6.64 -14.30
C TRP A 42 -5.20 -6.70 -14.62
N LYS A 43 -4.78 -5.92 -15.61
CA LYS A 43 -3.38 -5.57 -15.85
C LYS A 43 -3.11 -4.18 -15.29
N THR A 44 -1.84 -3.81 -15.14
CA THR A 44 -1.43 -2.47 -14.68
C THR A 44 -2.05 -1.34 -15.51
N LYS A 45 -2.22 -1.57 -16.82
CA LYS A 45 -2.89 -0.61 -17.72
C LYS A 45 -4.35 -0.36 -17.35
N ASP A 46 -5.05 -1.38 -16.86
CA ASP A 46 -6.48 -1.28 -16.54
C ASP A 46 -6.66 -0.50 -15.23
N LEU A 47 -5.76 -0.70 -14.27
CA LEU A 47 -5.68 0.17 -13.08
C LEU A 47 -5.35 1.62 -13.47
N ALA A 48 -4.40 1.84 -14.38
CA ALA A 48 -4.06 3.17 -14.85
C ALA A 48 -5.26 3.88 -15.50
N THR A 49 -6.01 3.16 -16.34
CA THR A 49 -7.27 3.65 -16.91
C THR A 49 -8.31 3.98 -15.83
N ALA A 50 -8.51 3.09 -14.85
CA ALA A 50 -9.45 3.32 -13.75
C ALA A 50 -9.08 4.53 -12.86
N MET A 51 -7.79 4.82 -12.72
CA MET A 51 -7.28 5.96 -11.97
C MET A 51 -7.22 7.27 -12.77
N GLY A 52 -7.41 7.22 -14.09
CA GLY A 52 -7.17 8.35 -14.99
C GLY A 52 -5.71 8.78 -15.02
N LYS A 53 -4.78 7.81 -15.00
CA LYS A 53 -3.33 8.00 -14.92
C LYS A 53 -2.59 7.29 -16.04
N SER A 54 -1.35 7.68 -16.28
CA SER A 54 -0.52 7.00 -17.26
C SER A 54 -0.04 5.63 -16.74
N PRO A 55 0.08 4.60 -17.59
CA PRO A 55 0.63 3.31 -17.19
C PRO A 55 2.05 3.40 -16.62
N SER A 56 2.84 4.37 -17.06
CA SER A 56 4.19 4.62 -16.56
C SER A 56 4.21 5.18 -15.14
N GLU A 57 3.29 6.09 -14.78
CA GLU A 57 3.12 6.56 -13.40
C GLU A 57 2.73 5.40 -12.47
N VAL A 58 1.77 4.57 -12.88
CA VAL A 58 1.33 3.43 -12.08
C VAL A 58 2.43 2.38 -11.94
N SER A 59 3.18 2.09 -13.01
CA SER A 59 4.32 1.17 -12.96
C SER A 59 5.42 1.65 -12.00
N LYS A 60 5.71 2.96 -11.99
CA LYS A 60 6.66 3.57 -11.05
C LYS A 60 6.22 3.37 -9.60
N TRP A 61 4.95 3.60 -9.31
CA TRP A 61 4.39 3.35 -7.98
C TRP A 61 4.49 1.88 -7.58
N LEU A 62 4.13 0.96 -8.48
CA LEU A 62 4.20 -0.48 -8.23
C LEU A 62 5.63 -1.05 -8.16
N SER A 63 6.66 -0.22 -8.34
CA SER A 63 8.04 -0.63 -8.09
C SER A 63 8.39 -0.64 -6.60
N GLY A 64 7.57 -0.01 -5.75
CA GLY A 64 7.83 0.14 -4.31
C GLY A 64 8.94 1.16 -3.96
N MET A 65 9.64 1.69 -4.96
CA MET A 65 10.73 2.67 -4.79
C MET A 65 10.27 4.12 -4.94
N HIS A 66 8.99 4.34 -5.23
CA HIS A 66 8.41 5.67 -5.38
C HIS A 66 7.45 5.98 -4.25
N ASN A 67 7.51 7.23 -3.78
CA ASN A 67 6.60 7.72 -2.75
C ASN A 67 5.15 7.76 -3.26
N PHE A 68 4.23 7.24 -2.46
CA PHE A 68 2.81 7.40 -2.67
C PHE A 68 2.31 8.62 -1.92
N THR A 69 1.61 9.52 -2.60
CA THR A 69 0.78 10.49 -1.86
C THR A 69 -0.45 9.75 -1.32
N LEU A 70 -0.93 10.13 -0.14
CA LEU A 70 -2.19 9.60 0.41
C LEU A 70 -3.35 9.68 -0.59
N ARG A 71 -3.40 10.75 -1.39
CA ARG A 71 -4.36 10.93 -2.48
C ARG A 71 -4.30 9.79 -3.51
N ASN A 72 -3.10 9.31 -3.87
CA ASN A 72 -2.95 8.22 -4.82
C ASN A 72 -3.33 6.87 -4.20
N ILE A 73 -3.03 6.66 -2.92
CA ILE A 73 -3.45 5.46 -2.17
C ILE A 73 -4.98 5.36 -2.19
N VAL A 74 -5.67 6.43 -1.78
CA VAL A 74 -7.14 6.48 -1.78
C VAL A 74 -7.72 6.26 -3.19
N LYS A 75 -7.08 6.79 -4.23
CA LYS A 75 -7.51 6.52 -5.61
C LYS A 75 -7.39 5.04 -5.98
N MET A 76 -6.32 4.36 -5.56
CA MET A 76 -6.15 2.92 -5.79
C MET A 76 -7.18 2.11 -4.99
N GLU A 77 -7.45 2.48 -3.74
CA GLU A 77 -8.50 1.87 -2.92
C GLU A 77 -9.86 1.94 -3.59
N VAL A 78 -10.26 3.13 -4.07
CA VAL A 78 -11.55 3.34 -4.74
C VAL A 78 -11.61 2.58 -6.07
N ALA A 79 -10.55 2.62 -6.89
CA ALA A 79 -10.51 1.92 -8.17
C ALA A 79 -10.56 0.38 -8.01
N LEU A 80 -9.87 -0.13 -6.98
CA LEU A 80 -9.78 -1.57 -6.71
C LEU A 80 -10.91 -2.06 -5.79
N GLY A 81 -11.65 -1.17 -5.13
CA GLY A 81 -12.64 -1.55 -4.12
C GLY A 81 -12.03 -2.30 -2.95
N ILE A 82 -10.81 -1.91 -2.55
CA ILE A 82 -10.06 -2.51 -1.44
C ILE A 82 -9.77 -1.45 -0.38
N HIS A 83 -9.42 -1.89 0.82
CA HIS A 83 -8.79 -1.04 1.83
C HIS A 83 -7.28 -1.35 1.87
N ILE A 84 -6.45 -0.31 1.82
CA ILE A 84 -5.01 -0.38 1.97
C ILE A 84 -4.67 0.20 3.34
N ASP A 85 -4.94 -0.60 4.36
CA ASP A 85 -4.53 -0.40 5.74
C ASP A 85 -3.07 -0.85 5.91
N GLY A 86 -2.13 0.08 5.99
CA GLY A 86 -0.69 -0.18 6.12
C GLY A 86 -0.22 -0.65 7.50
N LEU A 87 -1.10 -1.23 8.34
CA LEU A 87 -0.80 -1.50 9.74
C LEU A 87 -1.34 -2.87 10.16
N GLU A 88 -0.64 -3.93 9.78
CA GLU A 88 -0.67 -5.17 10.57
C GLU A 88 0.74 -5.43 11.14
N ASN A 89 1.04 -4.79 12.26
CA ASN A 89 1.81 -5.50 13.28
C ASN A 89 0.80 -6.05 14.27
N THR A 90 -0.01 -7.00 13.80
CA THR A 90 -0.91 -7.75 14.67
C THR A 90 -0.39 -9.18 14.69
N PRO A 91 0.29 -9.64 15.76
CA PRO A 91 0.25 -11.06 16.05
C PRO A 91 -1.22 -11.40 16.23
N ALA A 92 -1.75 -12.20 15.30
CA ALA A 92 -3.08 -12.79 15.22
C ALA A 92 -4.12 -12.37 16.29
N ASN A 93 -5.29 -11.93 15.80
CA ASN A 93 -6.58 -11.76 16.48
C ASN A 93 -7.01 -10.29 16.72
N ASP A 94 -7.87 -9.75 15.84
CA ASP A 94 -9.24 -9.38 16.27
C ASP A 94 -10.14 -8.87 15.12
N SER A 95 -11.37 -9.35 15.16
CA SER A 95 -12.47 -9.28 14.19
C SER A 95 -13.18 -7.90 14.11
N LEU A 96 -12.46 -6.78 13.90
CA LEU A 96 -13.08 -5.46 14.13
C LEU A 96 -12.77 -4.35 13.10
N CYS A 97 -12.88 -4.57 11.79
CA CYS A 97 -12.73 -3.45 10.82
C CYS A 97 -13.90 -3.25 9.84
N ALA A 98 -14.74 -4.25 9.57
CA ALA A 98 -15.73 -4.13 8.48
C ALA A 98 -17.02 -3.35 8.81
N LYS A 99 -17.22 -2.80 10.02
CA LYS A 99 -18.55 -2.30 10.46
C LYS A 99 -18.66 -0.78 10.63
N THR A 100 -17.58 -0.01 10.64
CA THR A 100 -17.63 1.37 11.16
C THR A 100 -17.87 2.45 10.10
N LEU A 101 -17.52 2.23 8.82
CA LEU A 101 -17.61 3.29 7.80
C LEU A 101 -19.01 3.45 7.18
N SER A 102 -19.77 2.36 7.02
CA SER A 102 -21.12 2.39 6.44
C SER A 102 -22.18 3.01 7.37
N ALA A 103 -21.91 3.05 8.68
CA ALA A 103 -22.82 3.65 9.66
C ALA A 103 -22.86 5.19 9.61
N SER A 104 -21.75 5.85 9.25
CA SER A 104 -21.67 7.32 9.27
C SER A 104 -22.23 8.00 8.01
N ILE A 105 -22.23 7.32 6.86
CA ILE A 105 -22.73 7.92 5.60
C ILE A 105 -24.26 7.97 5.56
N ARG A 106 -24.97 7.03 6.21
CA ARG A 106 -26.44 6.98 6.22
C ARG A 106 -27.09 8.01 7.17
N ALA A 107 -26.33 8.65 8.05
CA ALA A 107 -26.87 9.62 9.01
C ALA A 107 -27.03 11.06 8.46
N LYS A 108 -26.55 11.36 7.24
CA LYS A 108 -26.56 12.72 6.66
C LYS A 108 -27.47 12.94 5.44
N SER A 109 -28.27 11.94 5.04
CA SER A 109 -29.19 12.06 3.90
C SER A 109 -30.68 12.01 4.30
N GLY A 110 -31.00 12.26 5.56
CA GLY A 110 -32.38 12.43 6.04
C GLY A 110 -32.54 13.80 6.70
N GLY A 111 -32.77 14.82 5.89
CA GLY A 111 -33.06 16.19 6.27
C GLY A 111 -33.61 16.94 5.08
#